data_AF-A0A433N6H3-F1
#
_entry.id   AF-A0A433N6H3-F1
#
_cell.length_a   1.000
_cell.length_b   1.000
_cell.length_c   1.000
_cell.angle_alpha   90.00
_cell.angle_beta   90.00
_cell.angle_gamma   90.00
#
_symmetry.space_group_name_H-M   'P 1'
#
loop_
_entity.id
_entity.type
_entity.pdbx_description
1 polymer ?
#
loop_
_entity_poly.entity_id
_entity_poly.type
_entity_poly.pdbx_seq_one_letter_code
_entity_poly.pdbx_strand_id
1 'polypeptide(L)'
;MKNLTLTLDLVRRGCMDVYDNPISDRTWRRWKRIVMIPEYAKTVTQEQAIALLTLAFMKREMPKAKLTYLKVRQRLAAYPELDNKLSQRLIDIANTFCVGTDLPDIIYQFACRRVSIRTLYRWGKKYQIPFSTEARYNHADIMRWVAIAKSA
;
A
#
# COMPACT_ATOMS: atom_id res chain seq x y z
N MET A 1 -0.25 5.46 18.07
CA MET A 1 -0.69 5.14 16.69
C MET A 1 0.01 3.84 16.29
N LYS A 2 -0.72 2.84 15.78
CA LYS A 2 -0.12 1.55 15.40
C LYS A 2 0.83 1.78 14.22
N ASN A 3 2.08 1.32 14.35
CA ASN A 3 3.06 1.36 13.26
C ASN A 3 2.61 0.39 12.16
N LEU A 4 1.81 0.90 11.21
CA LEU A 4 1.43 0.15 10.02
C LEU A 4 2.69 -0.09 9.18
N THR A 5 3.01 -1.37 8.98
CA THR A 5 4.06 -1.81 8.07
C THR A 5 3.41 -2.19 6.74
N LEU A 6 3.84 -1.53 5.68
CA LEU A 6 3.29 -1.72 4.32
C LEU A 6 4.33 -2.40 3.44
N THR A 7 3.90 -3.25 2.52
CA THR A 7 4.80 -3.85 1.53
C THR A 7 5.23 -2.81 0.50
N LEU A 8 6.49 -2.85 0.06
CA LEU A 8 7.01 -1.89 -0.92
C LEU A 8 6.29 -1.96 -2.26
N ASP A 9 5.81 -3.13 -2.67
CA ASP A 9 5.07 -3.28 -3.92
C ASP A 9 3.75 -2.52 -3.88
N LEU A 10 3.07 -2.53 -2.72
CA LEU A 10 1.84 -1.78 -2.52
C LEU A 10 2.11 -0.27 -2.57
N VAL A 11 3.16 0.18 -1.87
CA VAL A 11 3.59 1.58 -1.90
C VAL A 11 4.02 2.00 -3.31
N ARG A 12 4.69 1.12 -4.06
CA ARG A 12 5.10 1.37 -5.45
C ARG A 12 3.89 1.58 -6.36
N ARG A 13 2.87 0.73 -6.26
CA ARG A 13 1.61 0.89 -7.01
C ARG A 13 0.93 2.21 -6.65
N GLY A 14 0.88 2.55 -5.36
CA GLY A 14 0.39 3.83 -4.90
C GLY A 14 1.15 5.03 -5.46
N CYS A 15 2.47 4.91 -5.54
CA CYS A 15 3.32 5.92 -6.16
C CYS A 15 3.03 6.07 -7.65
N MET A 16 2.77 4.98 -8.38
CA MET A 16 2.39 5.04 -9.80
C MET A 16 1.05 5.74 -9.99
N ASP A 17 0.07 5.48 -9.13
CA ASP A 17 -1.24 6.14 -9.14
C ASP A 17 -1.14 7.66 -8.88
N VAL A 18 -0.32 8.07 -7.91
CA VAL A 18 -0.08 9.49 -7.63
C VAL A 18 0.74 10.16 -8.74
N TYR A 19 1.73 9.46 -9.28
CA TYR A 19 2.63 9.98 -10.32
C TYR A 19 1.99 9.97 -11.73
N ASP A 20 0.91 9.22 -11.92
CA ASP A 20 0.17 9.03 -13.18
C ASP A 20 1.06 8.49 -14.32
N ASN A 21 2.06 7.68 -13.98
CA ASN A 21 3.01 7.10 -14.93
C ASN A 21 3.65 5.82 -14.35
N PRO A 22 4.03 4.86 -15.21
CA PRO A 22 4.75 3.66 -14.77
C PRO A 22 6.14 4.02 -14.24
N ILE A 23 6.46 3.51 -13.04
CA ILE A 23 7.78 3.71 -12.43
C ILE A 23 8.69 2.52 -12.77
N SER A 24 9.73 2.76 -13.57
CA SER A 24 10.76 1.75 -13.87
C SER A 24 11.53 1.31 -12.62
N ASP A 25 12.11 0.11 -12.62
CA ASP A 25 12.92 -0.40 -11.49
C ASP A 25 14.10 0.52 -11.15
N ARG A 26 14.77 1.07 -12.16
CA ARG A 26 15.86 2.03 -11.98
C ARG A 26 15.39 3.28 -11.26
N THR A 27 14.24 3.82 -11.65
CA THR A 27 13.63 4.98 -10.99
C THR A 27 13.23 4.64 -9.56
N TRP A 28 12.64 3.46 -9.34
CA TRP A 28 12.23 3.00 -8.02
C TRP A 28 13.40 2.86 -7.04
N ARG A 29 14.52 2.23 -7.46
CA ARG A 29 15.74 2.16 -6.65
C ARG A 29 16.28 3.53 -6.27
N ARG A 30 16.20 4.51 -7.20
CA ARG A 30 16.61 5.89 -6.93
C ARG A 30 15.70 6.56 -5.90
N TRP A 31 14.40 6.35 -5.98
CA TRP A 31 13.44 6.93 -5.04
C TRP A 31 13.60 6.36 -3.63
N LYS A 32 13.78 5.03 -3.49
CA LYS A 32 14.11 4.39 -2.21
C LYS A 32 15.35 5.01 -1.57
N ARG A 33 16.41 5.23 -2.35
CA ARG A 33 17.63 5.91 -1.87
C ARG A 33 17.38 7.34 -1.40
N ILE A 34 16.54 8.10 -2.09
CA ILE A 34 16.19 9.47 -1.68
C ILE A 34 15.48 9.46 -0.32
N VAL A 35 14.60 8.49 -0.06
CA VAL A 35 13.84 8.37 1.19
C VAL A 35 14.59 7.56 2.25
N MET A 36 15.86 7.22 2.00
CA MET A 36 16.71 6.42 2.89
C MET A 36 16.15 5.01 3.22
N ILE A 37 15.43 4.40 2.28
CA ILE A 37 14.95 3.02 2.41
C ILE A 37 16.04 2.06 1.90
N PRO A 38 16.41 1.01 2.68
CA PRO A 38 17.36 -0.01 2.24
C PRO A 38 16.97 -0.70 0.94
N GLU A 39 17.96 -1.09 0.13
CA GLU A 39 17.70 -1.68 -1.18
C GLU A 39 16.90 -2.99 -1.10
N TYR A 40 17.20 -3.84 -0.12
CA TYR A 40 16.58 -5.15 0.07
C TYR A 40 15.40 -5.15 1.06
N ALA A 41 14.96 -3.97 1.53
CA ALA A 41 13.76 -3.90 2.35
C ALA A 41 12.56 -4.46 1.56
N LYS A 42 11.69 -5.23 2.23
CA LYS A 42 10.42 -5.71 1.66
C LYS A 42 9.22 -4.93 2.17
N THR A 43 9.35 -4.38 3.38
CA THR A 43 8.35 -3.57 4.06
C THR A 43 8.92 -2.20 4.42
N VAL A 44 8.03 -1.23 4.56
CA VAL A 44 8.34 0.14 4.97
C VAL A 44 7.39 0.61 6.04
N THR A 45 7.84 1.56 6.85
CA THR A 45 6.97 2.24 7.82
C THR A 45 6.00 3.16 7.10
N GLN A 46 4.89 3.50 7.78
CA GLN A 46 3.93 4.48 7.28
C GLN A 46 4.61 5.82 6.91
N GLU A 47 5.51 6.34 7.74
CA GLU A 47 6.25 7.56 7.44
C GLU A 47 7.07 7.48 6.15
N GLN A 48 7.76 6.36 5.94
CA GLN A 48 8.53 6.10 4.71
C GLN A 48 7.61 5.99 3.48
N ALA A 49 6.45 5.36 3.64
CA ALA A 49 5.45 5.23 2.58
C ALA A 49 4.87 6.61 2.17
N ILE A 50 4.55 7.45 3.15
CA ILE A 50 4.08 8.82 2.93
C ILE A 50 5.15 9.66 2.23
N ALA A 51 6.41 9.55 2.67
CA ALA A 51 7.51 10.26 2.04
C ALA A 51 7.71 9.84 0.58
N LEU A 52 7.54 8.55 0.26
CA LEU A 52 7.59 8.06 -1.12
C LEU A 52 6.43 8.61 -1.97
N LEU A 53 5.21 8.64 -1.46
CA LEU A 53 4.07 9.22 -2.18
C LEU A 53 4.22 10.73 -2.39
N THR A 54 4.73 11.43 -1.38
CA THR A 54 5.05 12.86 -1.49
C THR A 54 6.09 13.09 -2.58
N LEU A 55 7.13 12.25 -2.63
CA LEU A 55 8.12 12.29 -3.69
C LEU A 55 7.48 12.07 -5.08
N ALA A 56 6.55 11.11 -5.21
CA ALA A 56 5.78 10.87 -6.43
C ALA A 56 5.00 12.13 -6.86
N PHE A 57 4.27 12.73 -5.92
CA PHE A 57 3.49 13.95 -6.16
C PHE A 57 4.38 15.11 -6.61
N MET A 58 5.49 15.35 -5.89
CA MET A 58 6.46 16.39 -6.25
C MET A 58 7.12 16.12 -7.61
N LYS A 59 7.33 14.85 -7.98
CA LYS A 59 7.86 14.48 -9.30
C LYS A 59 6.86 14.68 -10.42
N ARG A 60 5.56 14.55 -10.14
CA ARG A 60 4.50 14.91 -11.09
C ARG A 60 4.44 16.41 -11.31
N GLU A 61 4.46 17.21 -10.25
CA GLU A 61 4.46 18.68 -10.34
C GLU A 61 5.76 19.22 -10.94
N MET A 62 6.91 18.63 -10.58
CA MET A 62 8.24 19.14 -10.91
C MET A 62 9.17 18.01 -11.40
N PRO A 63 8.98 17.50 -12.64
CA PRO A 63 9.68 16.31 -13.13
C PRO A 63 11.20 16.46 -13.17
N LYS A 64 11.68 17.63 -13.61
CA LYS A 64 13.12 17.94 -13.78
C LYS A 64 13.81 18.35 -12.47
N ALA A 65 13.08 18.60 -11.39
CA ALA A 65 13.67 19.10 -10.14
C ALA A 65 14.55 18.04 -9.45
N LYS A 66 15.71 18.47 -8.95
CA LYS A 66 16.58 17.66 -8.08
C LYS A 66 15.99 17.66 -6.68
N LEU A 67 15.24 16.59 -6.37
CA LEU A 67 14.59 16.36 -5.09
C LEU A 67 15.54 15.60 -4.16
N THR A 68 15.57 16.02 -2.89
CA THR A 68 16.32 15.41 -1.79
C THR A 68 15.35 15.07 -0.66
N TYR A 69 15.77 14.20 0.27
CA TYR A 69 14.94 13.86 1.43
C TYR A 69 14.46 15.09 2.20
N LEU A 70 15.36 16.05 2.41
CA LEU A 70 15.06 17.28 3.12
C LEU A 70 13.92 18.07 2.46
N LYS A 71 13.91 18.17 1.13
CA LYS A 71 12.84 18.86 0.39
C LYS A 71 11.50 18.15 0.52
N VAL A 72 11.51 16.81 0.55
CA VAL A 72 10.29 16.00 0.76
C VAL A 72 9.74 16.25 2.17
N ARG A 73 10.60 16.23 3.18
CA ARG A 73 10.26 16.54 4.58
C ARG A 73 9.74 17.97 4.75
N GLN A 74 10.38 18.95 4.12
CA GLN A 74 9.92 20.34 4.12
C GLN A 74 8.54 20.49 3.49
N ARG A 75 8.25 19.76 2.41
CA ARG A 75 6.92 19.78 1.77
C ARG A 75 5.85 19.19 2.70
N LEU A 76 6.14 18.09 3.40
CA LEU A 76 5.24 17.51 4.39
C LEU A 76 4.99 18.46 5.57
N ALA A 77 6.04 19.10 6.09
CA ALA A 77 5.91 20.06 7.19
C ALA A 77 5.13 21.32 6.78
N ALA A 78 5.28 21.78 5.54
CA ALA A 78 4.58 22.95 5.03
C ALA A 78 3.08 22.69 4.77
N TYR A 79 2.68 21.44 4.54
CA TYR A 79 1.29 21.06 4.23
C TYR A 79 0.86 19.85 5.05
N PRO A 80 0.49 20.02 6.33
CA PRO A 80 0.03 18.91 7.19
C PRO A 80 -1.22 18.20 6.64
N GLU A 81 -2.08 18.92 5.92
CA GLU A 81 -3.25 18.33 5.24
C GLU A 81 -2.87 17.33 4.14
N LEU A 82 -1.71 17.52 3.52
CA LEU A 82 -1.16 16.59 2.53
C LEU A 82 -0.79 15.26 3.19
N ASP A 83 -0.26 15.30 4.42
CA ASP A 83 0.06 14.10 5.19
C ASP A 83 -1.19 13.26 5.47
N ASN A 84 -2.27 13.91 5.91
CA ASN A 84 -3.57 13.26 6.13
C ASN A 84 -4.15 12.70 4.82
N LYS A 85 -4.12 13.47 3.73
CA LYS A 85 -4.63 13.04 2.42
C LYS A 85 -3.83 11.88 1.82
N LEU A 86 -2.51 11.90 1.95
CA LEU A 86 -1.63 10.82 1.47
C LEU A 86 -1.72 9.58 2.36
N SER A 87 -1.89 9.76 3.68
CA SER A 87 -2.18 8.67 4.61
C SER A 87 -3.50 7.99 4.28
N GLN A 88 -4.56 8.77 4.02
CA GLN A 88 -5.84 8.23 3.59
C GLN A 88 -5.70 7.50 2.25
N ARG A 89 -4.97 8.08 1.29
CA ARG A 89 -4.71 7.45 0.00
C ARG A 89 -3.88 6.16 0.14
N LEU A 90 -2.95 6.07 1.10
CA LEU A 90 -2.25 4.82 1.42
C LEU A 90 -3.20 3.75 1.91
N ILE A 91 -4.14 4.12 2.78
CA ILE A 91 -5.18 3.21 3.26
C ILE A 91 -6.03 2.78 2.05
N ASP A 92 -6.46 3.70 1.20
CA ASP A 92 -7.26 3.39 0.02
C ASP A 92 -6.50 2.48 -0.96
N ILE A 93 -5.22 2.75 -1.25
CA ILE A 93 -4.36 1.91 -2.10
C ILE A 93 -4.14 0.54 -1.44
N ALA A 94 -3.88 0.51 -0.14
CA ALA A 94 -3.77 -0.72 0.65
C ALA A 94 -5.04 -1.54 0.59
N ASN A 95 -6.18 -0.89 0.37
CA ASN A 95 -7.48 -1.52 0.28
C ASN A 95 -7.97 -1.77 -1.17
N THR A 96 -7.36 -1.16 -2.19
CA THR A 96 -7.82 -1.21 -3.59
C THR A 96 -7.03 -2.19 -4.45
N PHE A 97 -5.78 -2.49 -4.08
CA PHE A 97 -4.86 -3.28 -4.91
C PHE A 97 -4.50 -4.65 -4.34
N CYS A 98 -5.27 -5.15 -3.36
CA CYS A 98 -5.06 -6.50 -2.84
C CYS A 98 -5.48 -7.53 -3.90
N VAL A 99 -4.53 -8.38 -4.26
CA VAL A 99 -4.82 -9.54 -5.09
C VAL A 99 -5.22 -10.69 -4.18
N GLY A 100 -5.98 -11.67 -4.67
CA GLY A 100 -6.47 -12.76 -3.82
C GLY A 100 -5.39 -13.56 -3.10
N THR A 101 -4.15 -13.55 -3.60
CA THR A 101 -2.97 -14.10 -2.89
C THR A 101 -2.63 -13.37 -1.59
N ASP A 102 -2.98 -12.09 -1.46
CA ASP A 102 -2.66 -11.23 -0.32
C ASP A 102 -3.70 -11.35 0.81
N LEU A 103 -4.91 -11.84 0.49
CA LEU A 103 -6.02 -11.97 1.44
C LEU A 103 -5.67 -12.72 2.74
N PRO A 104 -4.90 -13.82 2.73
CA PRO A 104 -4.47 -14.49 3.97
C PRO A 104 -3.74 -13.58 4.96
N ASP A 105 -2.76 -12.80 4.48
CA ASP A 105 -1.96 -11.92 5.32
C ASP A 105 -2.79 -10.75 5.84
N ILE A 106 -3.66 -10.21 4.99
CA ILE A 106 -4.59 -9.13 5.36
C ILE A 106 -5.56 -9.62 6.44
N ILE A 107 -6.17 -10.79 6.27
CA ILE A 107 -7.06 -11.36 7.29
C ILE A 107 -6.32 -11.57 8.60
N TYR A 108 -5.07 -12.02 8.56
CA TYR A 108 -4.27 -12.14 9.78
C TYR A 108 -4.03 -10.78 10.45
N GLN A 109 -3.71 -9.74 9.69
CA GLN A 109 -3.50 -8.39 10.24
C GLN A 109 -4.76 -7.79 10.88
N PHE A 110 -5.94 -7.99 10.28
CA PHE A 110 -7.18 -7.34 10.72
C PHE A 110 -8.07 -8.19 11.65
N ALA A 111 -7.93 -9.51 11.62
CA ALA A 111 -8.70 -10.46 12.41
C ALA A 111 -7.85 -11.36 13.32
N CYS A 112 -6.52 -11.23 13.32
CA CYS A 112 -5.59 -12.08 14.08
C CYS A 112 -5.75 -13.58 13.81
N ARG A 113 -6.29 -13.96 12.65
CA ARG A 113 -6.58 -15.34 12.28
C ARG A 113 -5.78 -15.76 11.06
N ARG A 114 -5.03 -16.86 11.19
CA ARG A 114 -4.37 -17.48 10.03
C ARG A 114 -5.36 -18.29 9.23
N VAL A 115 -5.38 -18.04 7.92
CA VAL A 115 -6.22 -18.73 6.95
C VAL A 115 -5.37 -19.11 5.74
N SER A 116 -5.62 -20.29 5.19
CA SER A 116 -4.99 -20.72 3.94
C SER A 116 -5.84 -20.33 2.74
N ILE A 117 -5.23 -20.27 1.55
CA ILE A 117 -5.93 -20.08 0.28
C ILE A 117 -7.06 -21.11 0.10
N ARG A 118 -6.84 -22.37 0.51
CA ARG A 118 -7.88 -23.43 0.48
C ARG A 118 -9.09 -23.07 1.35
N THR A 119 -8.86 -22.47 2.52
CA THR A 119 -9.94 -22.00 3.39
C THR A 119 -10.73 -20.87 2.71
N LEU A 120 -10.07 -19.96 2.00
CA LEU A 120 -10.72 -18.89 1.25
C LEU A 120 -11.60 -19.44 0.12
N TYR A 121 -11.12 -20.42 -0.66
CA TYR A 121 -11.98 -21.12 -1.64
C TYR A 121 -13.21 -21.77 -0.99
N ARG A 122 -13.02 -22.47 0.13
CA ARG A 122 -14.12 -23.13 0.87
C ARG A 122 -15.14 -22.11 1.39
N TRP A 123 -14.66 -21.01 1.97
CA TRP A 123 -15.50 -19.92 2.45
C TRP A 123 -16.20 -19.20 1.29
N GLY A 124 -15.53 -19.00 0.16
CA GLY A 124 -16.15 -18.40 -1.02
C GLY A 124 -17.35 -19.20 -1.51
N LYS A 125 -17.23 -20.54 -1.54
CA LYS A 125 -18.36 -21.42 -1.82
C LYS A 125 -19.46 -21.35 -0.75
N LYS A 126 -19.09 -21.34 0.54
CA LYS A 126 -20.05 -21.33 1.67
C LYS A 126 -20.86 -20.04 1.75
N TYR A 127 -20.19 -18.89 1.62
CA TYR A 127 -20.79 -17.55 1.77
C TYR A 127 -21.15 -16.90 0.43
N GLN A 128 -21.04 -17.65 -0.68
CA GLN A 128 -21.32 -17.19 -2.05
C GLN A 128 -20.54 -15.92 -2.45
N ILE A 129 -19.29 -15.81 -2.01
CA ILE A 129 -18.38 -14.72 -2.38
C ILE A 129 -17.31 -15.30 -3.32
N PRO A 130 -17.19 -14.81 -4.57
CA PRO A 130 -16.21 -15.35 -5.50
C PRO A 130 -14.78 -15.10 -5.00
N PHE A 131 -14.03 -16.20 -4.85
CA PHE A 131 -12.61 -16.16 -4.53
C PHE A 131 -11.76 -16.57 -5.74
N SER A 132 -10.76 -15.77 -6.07
CA SER A 132 -9.72 -16.07 -7.05
C SER A 132 -8.41 -15.47 -6.57
N THR A 133 -7.33 -16.23 -6.70
CA THR A 133 -5.98 -15.79 -6.31
C THR A 133 -5.45 -14.64 -7.17
N GLU A 134 -5.96 -14.49 -8.40
CA GLU A 134 -5.51 -13.48 -9.36
C GLU A 134 -6.45 -12.27 -9.41
N ALA A 135 -7.66 -12.42 -8.86
CA ALA A 135 -8.63 -11.33 -8.82
C ALA A 135 -8.16 -10.23 -7.87
N ARG A 136 -8.50 -8.99 -8.24
CA ARG A 136 -8.35 -7.82 -7.39
C ARG A 136 -9.59 -7.64 -6.53
N TYR A 137 -9.38 -7.37 -5.26
CA TYR A 137 -10.44 -7.12 -4.28
C TYR A 137 -10.39 -5.65 -3.87
N ASN A 138 -11.56 -5.01 -3.86
CA ASN A 138 -11.72 -3.68 -3.29
C ASN A 138 -11.87 -3.76 -1.76
N HIS A 139 -11.89 -2.61 -1.09
CA HIS A 139 -12.00 -2.55 0.37
C HIS A 139 -13.21 -3.28 0.93
N ALA A 140 -14.38 -3.08 0.31
CA ALA A 140 -15.63 -3.64 0.79
C ALA A 140 -15.58 -5.18 0.74
N ASP A 141 -15.00 -5.73 -0.32
CA ASP A 141 -14.83 -7.17 -0.46
C ASP A 141 -13.80 -7.72 0.54
N ILE A 142 -12.67 -7.02 0.74
CA ILE A 142 -11.69 -7.39 1.77
C ILE A 142 -12.34 -7.39 3.17
N MET A 143 -13.10 -6.36 3.50
CA MET A 143 -13.75 -6.25 4.81
C MET A 143 -14.83 -7.32 5.01
N ARG A 144 -15.52 -7.75 3.95
CA ARG A 144 -16.38 -8.94 4.01
C ARG A 144 -15.59 -10.20 4.37
N TRP A 145 -14.44 -10.42 3.74
CA TRP A 145 -13.57 -11.56 4.08
C TRP A 145 -13.05 -11.50 5.51
N VAL A 146 -12.66 -10.32 5.98
CA VAL A 146 -12.25 -10.09 7.39
C VAL A 146 -13.42 -10.35 8.34
N ALA A 147 -14.63 -9.91 8.02
CA ALA A 147 -15.82 -10.16 8.84
C ALA A 147 -16.13 -11.65 8.94
N ILE A 148 -16.09 -12.38 7.82
CA ILE A 148 -16.24 -13.85 7.81
C ILE A 148 -15.19 -14.51 8.71
N ALA A 149 -13.94 -14.05 8.66
CA ALA A 149 -12.86 -14.62 9.46
C ALA A 149 -13.06 -14.41 10.97
N LYS A 150 -13.67 -13.28 11.36
CA LYS A 150 -14.03 -12.98 12.76
C LYS A 150 -15.21 -13.80 13.26
N SER A 151 -16.13 -14.22 12.37
CA SER A 151 -17.32 -15.01 12.71
C SER A 151 -17.17 -16.52 12.55
N ALA A 152 -16.11 -16.98 11.88
CA ALA A 152 -15.83 -18.40 11.63
C ALA A 152 -15.17 -19.10 12.83
#